data_AF-A0A2W0H7J2-F1
#
_entry.id   AF-A0A2W0H7J2-F1
#
_cell.length_a   1.000
_cell.length_b   1.000
_cell.length_c   1.000
_cell.angle_alpha   90.00
_cell.angle_beta   90.00
_cell.angle_gamma   90.00
#
_symmetry.space_group_name_H-M   'P 1'
#
loop_
_entity.id
_entity.type
_entity.pdbx_description
1 polymer ?
#
loop_
_entity_poly.entity_id
_entity_poly.type
_entity_poly.pdbx_seq_one_letter_code
_entity_poly.pdbx_strand_id
1 'polypeptide(L)'
;MKRVSLLLAGVLILSACQQDKNEEAAETENAGNTVHENEEQERSPDPDFTLNLYTMKDQEVVSVSELAEESGGSYHYEPVHRTLEMALKGQQFKLIYGVPVLERNGLYLDTDQVKLVLDEEEEETPYLPLSFLDYGLEANVKQEEQTVSVYTDAEAVEAFASPDDTFDLHSKSVEDMIEYLSFLDYPIKGAQVSTVESHLPGAPRDYRNGYHEGIDWYDWTTEAVINTETPVYGMAEGTVVRVDHDYEEYSSPEVRDEELSITYELGFTPEYLLDRLRGQQVWVQYDNGVMNRFAHLFDIPEELKLGARINAETIIGYVGNSGTSGAVNDDGSELHLHHDLLIYGDYFWEPFSLEETTEIIQAIWG
;
A
#
# COMPACT_ATOMS: atom_id res chain seq x y z
N MET A 1 -1.85 32.81 -30.51
CA MET A 1 -0.94 33.64 -31.33
C MET A 1 0.44 33.62 -30.68
N LYS A 2 1.48 33.23 -31.45
CA LYS A 2 2.95 33.26 -31.16
C LYS A 2 3.41 32.39 -29.97
N ARG A 3 3.99 31.18 -30.12
CA ARG A 3 5.23 30.72 -30.81
C ARG A 3 6.46 31.60 -30.56
N VAL A 4 7.40 31.07 -29.76
CA VAL A 4 8.85 31.25 -29.93
C VAL A 4 9.55 29.94 -29.57
N SER A 5 10.13 29.32 -30.59
CA SER A 5 11.11 28.24 -30.51
C SER A 5 12.51 28.86 -30.43
N LEU A 6 13.43 28.26 -29.68
CA LEU A 6 14.86 28.50 -29.85
C LEU A 6 15.59 27.16 -30.00
N LEU A 7 16.28 27.04 -31.12
CA LEU A 7 17.09 25.90 -31.57
C LEU A 7 18.42 26.52 -32.02
N LEU A 8 19.55 26.09 -31.47
CA LEU A 8 20.90 26.48 -31.88
C LEU A 8 21.76 25.19 -31.83
N ALA A 9 22.02 24.54 -32.98
CA ALA A 9 23.27 24.57 -33.75
C ALA A 9 24.50 24.17 -32.90
N GLY A 10 25.23 23.07 -33.13
CA GLY A 10 25.60 22.42 -34.39
C GLY A 10 27.05 22.80 -34.73
N VAL A 11 28.02 21.97 -34.35
CA VAL A 11 29.44 22.12 -34.75
C VAL A 11 29.93 20.82 -35.37
N LEU A 12 30.10 20.85 -36.68
CA LEU A 12 30.79 19.87 -37.50
C LEU A 12 32.21 20.40 -37.77
N ILE A 13 33.24 19.63 -37.46
CA ILE A 13 34.61 19.89 -37.91
C ILE A 13 35.00 18.79 -38.88
N LEU A 14 35.23 19.18 -40.13
CA LEU A 14 35.83 18.39 -41.20
C LEU A 14 37.14 19.05 -41.63
N SER A 15 38.03 18.22 -42.20
CA SER A 15 39.27 18.51 -42.93
C SER A 15 40.55 18.34 -42.08
N ALA A 16 41.65 17.76 -42.57
CA ALA A 16 42.05 17.46 -43.94
C ALA A 16 43.03 16.27 -44.00
N CYS A 17 43.00 15.54 -45.10
CA CYS A 17 44.07 14.64 -45.53
C CYS A 17 45.32 15.45 -45.92
N GLN A 18 46.51 14.98 -45.53
CA GLN A 18 47.74 15.33 -46.21
C GLN A 18 48.59 14.08 -46.43
N GLN A 19 48.95 13.92 -47.69
CA GLN A 19 49.58 12.78 -48.32
C GLN A 19 51.04 13.13 -48.54
N ASP A 20 51.97 12.34 -48.02
CA ASP A 20 53.36 12.37 -48.46
C ASP A 20 53.90 10.96 -48.64
N LYS A 21 54.48 10.76 -49.82
CA LYS A 21 55.15 9.55 -50.28
C LYS A 21 56.59 9.56 -49.77
N ASN A 22 57.09 8.40 -49.33
CA ASN A 22 58.43 7.99 -49.71
C ASN A 22 58.59 6.47 -49.60
N GLU A 23 59.18 5.90 -50.64
CA GLU A 23 59.56 4.50 -50.81
C GLU A 23 60.76 4.17 -49.94
N GLU A 24 60.76 3.00 -49.28
CA GLU A 24 61.95 2.15 -49.21
C GLU A 24 61.53 0.70 -48.96
N ALA A 25 62.07 -0.19 -49.77
CA ALA A 25 61.76 -1.61 -49.82
C ALA A 25 62.51 -2.39 -48.73
N ALA A 26 61.81 -3.29 -48.05
CA ALA A 26 62.40 -4.49 -47.46
C ALA A 26 61.32 -5.58 -47.37
N GLU A 27 61.53 -6.66 -48.11
CA GLU A 27 60.77 -7.91 -48.01
C GLU A 27 61.00 -8.53 -46.64
N THR A 28 59.92 -8.93 -45.94
CA THR A 28 59.96 -10.07 -45.03
C THR A 28 58.58 -10.71 -44.95
N GLU A 29 58.52 -11.98 -45.33
CA GLU A 29 57.39 -12.89 -45.08
C GLU A 29 57.11 -13.00 -43.58
N ASN A 30 55.85 -12.94 -43.13
CA ASN A 30 55.15 -14.08 -42.50
C ASN A 30 53.79 -13.70 -41.90
N ALA A 31 52.96 -14.75 -41.77
CA ALA A 31 51.84 -14.92 -40.85
C ALA A 31 50.54 -14.16 -41.18
N GLY A 32 49.57 -14.93 -41.69
CA GLY A 32 48.18 -14.53 -41.76
C GLY A 32 47.64 -14.16 -40.38
N ASN A 33 46.88 -13.08 -40.35
CA ASN A 33 46.07 -12.70 -39.21
C ASN A 33 44.65 -12.52 -39.73
N THR A 34 43.88 -13.61 -39.68
CA THR A 34 42.43 -13.56 -39.78
C THR A 34 41.95 -12.83 -38.54
N VAL A 35 41.62 -11.55 -38.68
CA VAL A 35 40.95 -10.79 -37.63
C VAL A 35 39.54 -11.36 -37.55
N HIS A 36 39.33 -12.26 -36.59
CA HIS A 36 37.99 -12.51 -36.06
C HIS A 36 37.57 -11.22 -35.36
N GLU A 37 36.74 -10.43 -36.05
CA GLU A 37 35.88 -9.45 -35.40
C GLU A 37 34.93 -10.25 -34.50
N ASN A 38 35.28 -10.37 -33.22
CA ASN A 38 34.32 -10.68 -32.18
C ASN A 38 33.40 -9.46 -32.09
N GLU A 39 32.32 -9.48 -32.86
CA GLU A 39 31.09 -8.82 -32.44
C GLU A 39 30.67 -9.51 -31.15
N GLU A 40 31.15 -9.00 -30.01
CA GLU A 40 30.44 -9.16 -28.74
C GLU A 40 29.09 -8.47 -28.93
N GLN A 41 28.13 -9.20 -29.49
CA GLN A 41 26.72 -8.95 -29.23
C GLN A 41 26.59 -8.91 -27.72
N GLU A 42 26.37 -7.71 -27.16
CA GLU A 42 25.85 -7.56 -25.80
C GLU A 42 24.58 -8.41 -25.74
N ARG A 43 24.70 -9.66 -25.29
CA ARG A 43 23.55 -10.48 -24.94
C ARG A 43 22.88 -9.71 -23.82
N SER A 44 21.66 -9.25 -24.08
CA SER A 44 20.80 -8.81 -22.99
C SER A 44 20.79 -9.92 -21.93
N PRO A 45 20.84 -9.58 -20.65
CA PRO A 45 20.74 -10.59 -19.60
C PRO A 45 19.53 -11.50 -19.87
N ASP A 46 19.67 -12.79 -19.57
CA ASP A 46 18.54 -13.71 -19.63
C ASP A 46 17.54 -13.29 -18.53
N PRO A 47 16.22 -13.36 -18.78
CA PRO A 47 15.23 -13.05 -17.75
C PRO A 47 15.29 -14.07 -16.61
N ASP A 48 14.97 -13.62 -15.40
CA ASP A 48 14.85 -14.53 -14.24
C ASP A 48 13.71 -15.51 -14.43
N PHE A 49 12.60 -15.02 -14.99
CA PHE A 49 11.44 -15.82 -15.38
C PHE A 49 10.57 -15.08 -16.40
N THR A 50 9.61 -15.78 -17.01
CA THR A 50 8.66 -15.22 -17.97
C THR A 50 7.25 -15.68 -17.61
N LEU A 51 6.28 -14.77 -17.70
CA LEU A 51 4.87 -15.03 -17.37
C LEU A 51 3.99 -14.82 -18.60
N ASN A 52 2.87 -15.51 -18.66
CA ASN A 52 1.82 -15.23 -19.63
C ASN A 52 1.03 -13.98 -19.22
N LEU A 53 0.60 -13.21 -20.23
CA LEU A 53 -0.28 -12.06 -20.08
C LEU A 53 -1.71 -12.45 -20.41
N TYR A 54 -2.60 -12.06 -19.52
CA TYR A 54 -4.04 -12.20 -19.67
C TYR A 54 -4.66 -10.80 -19.75
N THR A 55 -5.86 -10.71 -20.32
CA THR A 55 -6.62 -9.46 -20.36
C THR A 55 -7.92 -9.65 -19.61
N MET A 56 -8.13 -8.85 -18.57
CA MET A 56 -9.35 -8.85 -17.76
C MET A 56 -9.86 -7.42 -17.62
N LYS A 57 -11.14 -7.18 -17.95
CA LYS A 57 -11.78 -5.86 -17.85
C LYS A 57 -10.92 -4.72 -18.46
N ASP A 58 -10.35 -4.97 -19.65
CA ASP A 58 -9.44 -4.07 -20.39
C ASP A 58 -8.08 -3.76 -19.71
N GLN A 59 -7.69 -4.54 -18.69
CA GLN A 59 -6.40 -4.45 -18.01
C GLN A 59 -5.55 -5.70 -18.28
N GLU A 60 -4.25 -5.51 -18.49
CA GLU A 60 -3.29 -6.61 -18.58
C GLU A 60 -2.89 -7.10 -17.19
N VAL A 61 -3.01 -8.40 -16.98
CA VAL A 61 -2.78 -9.06 -15.70
C VAL A 61 -1.94 -10.32 -15.87
N VAL A 62 -1.29 -10.74 -14.78
CA VAL A 62 -0.56 -12.00 -14.65
C VAL A 62 -1.26 -12.89 -13.64
N SER A 63 -1.21 -14.20 -13.87
CA SER A 63 -1.73 -15.18 -12.91
C SER A 63 -0.86 -15.20 -11.66
N VAL A 64 -1.48 -15.13 -10.48
CA VAL A 64 -0.78 -15.26 -9.20
C VAL A 64 -0.14 -16.63 -9.05
N SER A 65 -0.80 -17.69 -9.53
CA SER A 65 -0.26 -19.04 -9.42
C SER A 65 0.99 -19.23 -10.29
N GLU A 66 0.96 -18.70 -11.52
CA GLU A 66 2.10 -18.74 -12.43
C GLU A 66 3.26 -17.90 -11.88
N LEU A 67 2.97 -16.68 -11.39
CA LEU A 67 3.95 -15.82 -10.76
C LEU A 67 4.65 -16.50 -9.57
N ALA A 68 3.88 -17.16 -8.70
CA ALA A 68 4.43 -17.89 -7.56
C ALA A 68 5.30 -19.07 -8.00
N GLU A 69 4.84 -19.87 -8.97
CA GLU A 69 5.60 -21.01 -9.51
C GLU A 69 6.92 -20.58 -10.15
N GLU A 70 6.88 -19.62 -11.06
CA GLU A 70 8.02 -19.17 -11.86
C GLU A 70 9.03 -18.36 -11.05
N SER A 71 8.59 -17.62 -10.03
CA SER A 71 9.49 -16.90 -9.12
C SER A 71 10.13 -17.81 -8.05
N GLY A 72 9.65 -19.05 -7.91
CA GLY A 72 10.04 -19.98 -6.85
C GLY A 72 9.45 -19.62 -5.47
N GLY A 73 8.33 -18.90 -5.46
CA GLY A 73 7.62 -18.46 -4.27
C GLY A 73 6.40 -19.30 -3.92
N SER A 74 5.50 -18.73 -3.13
CA SER A 74 4.22 -19.34 -2.75
C SER A 74 3.16 -18.28 -2.53
N TYR A 75 1.90 -18.68 -2.55
CA TYR A 75 0.77 -17.81 -2.21
C TYR A 75 -0.32 -18.57 -1.46
N HIS A 76 -1.15 -17.81 -0.74
CA HIS A 76 -2.39 -18.25 -0.15
C HIS A 76 -3.48 -17.23 -0.48
N TYR A 77 -4.58 -17.70 -1.05
CA TYR A 77 -5.78 -16.90 -1.24
C TYR A 77 -6.87 -17.42 -0.31
N GLU A 78 -7.42 -16.53 0.52
CA GLU A 78 -8.56 -16.81 1.40
C GLU A 78 -9.82 -16.19 0.75
N PRO A 79 -10.74 -17.01 0.18
CA PRO A 79 -11.87 -16.50 -0.59
C PRO A 79 -12.94 -15.76 0.22
N VAL A 80 -13.11 -16.06 1.51
CA VAL A 80 -14.09 -15.40 2.37
C VAL A 80 -13.66 -13.98 2.68
N HIS A 81 -12.38 -13.77 3.03
CA HIS A 81 -11.82 -12.43 3.24
C HIS A 81 -11.42 -11.73 1.94
N ARG A 82 -11.32 -12.49 0.84
CA ARG A 82 -10.76 -12.06 -0.45
C ARG A 82 -9.37 -11.45 -0.29
N THR A 83 -8.57 -12.13 0.52
CA THR A 83 -7.22 -11.73 0.88
C THR A 83 -6.22 -12.61 0.18
N LEU A 84 -5.27 -11.99 -0.51
CA LEU A 84 -4.13 -12.65 -1.13
C LEU A 84 -2.88 -12.36 -0.32
N GLU A 85 -2.22 -13.42 0.14
CA GLU A 85 -0.90 -13.37 0.75
C GLU A 85 0.11 -14.11 -0.14
N MET A 86 1.29 -13.52 -0.34
CA MET A 86 2.34 -14.11 -1.19
C MET A 86 3.71 -13.99 -0.54
N ALA A 87 4.51 -15.04 -0.68
CA ALA A 87 5.94 -15.03 -0.35
C ALA A 87 6.73 -15.18 -1.66
N LEU A 88 7.28 -14.07 -2.17
CA LEU A 88 8.00 -14.03 -3.43
C LEU A 88 9.40 -13.45 -3.18
N LYS A 89 10.45 -14.13 -3.63
CA LYS A 89 11.84 -13.64 -3.54
C LYS A 89 12.25 -13.13 -2.14
N GLY A 90 11.81 -13.81 -1.07
CA GLY A 90 12.14 -13.41 0.30
C GLY A 90 11.34 -12.24 0.87
N GLN A 91 10.32 -11.77 0.14
CA GLN A 91 9.40 -10.72 0.57
C GLN A 91 7.99 -11.28 0.74
N GLN A 92 7.27 -10.77 1.74
CA GLN A 92 5.86 -11.02 1.99
C GLN A 92 5.03 -9.90 1.39
N PHE A 93 3.94 -10.26 0.73
CA PHE A 93 2.98 -9.32 0.16
C PHE A 93 1.58 -9.67 0.63
N LYS A 94 0.77 -8.66 0.90
CA LYS A 94 -0.65 -8.82 1.21
C LYS A 94 -1.48 -7.81 0.43
N LEU A 95 -2.55 -8.30 -0.20
CA LEU A 95 -3.56 -7.51 -0.88
C LEU A 95 -4.94 -7.99 -0.47
N ILE A 96 -5.89 -7.06 -0.41
CA ILE A 96 -7.30 -7.35 -0.13
C ILE A 96 -8.11 -6.83 -1.32
N TYR A 97 -9.02 -7.65 -1.84
CA TYR A 97 -9.86 -7.24 -2.96
C TYR A 97 -10.66 -5.98 -2.64
N GLY A 98 -10.66 -5.01 -3.55
CA GLY A 98 -11.35 -3.72 -3.38
C GLY A 98 -10.59 -2.70 -2.51
N VAL A 99 -9.54 -3.11 -1.80
CA VAL A 99 -8.69 -2.21 -1.01
C VAL A 99 -7.47 -1.81 -1.86
N PRO A 100 -7.33 -0.53 -2.25
CA PRO A 100 -6.32 -0.09 -3.21
C PRO A 100 -4.95 0.15 -2.56
N VAL A 101 -4.47 -0.81 -1.76
CA VAL A 101 -3.19 -0.70 -1.04
C VAL A 101 -2.45 -2.03 -1.14
N LEU A 102 -1.15 -1.95 -1.45
CA LEU A 102 -0.23 -3.08 -1.41
C LEU A 102 0.57 -3.03 -0.11
N GLU A 103 0.44 -4.07 0.71
CA GLU A 103 1.34 -4.29 1.84
C GLU A 103 2.53 -5.15 1.39
N ARG A 104 3.73 -4.73 1.76
CA ARG A 104 5.00 -5.39 1.51
C ARG A 104 5.81 -5.44 2.79
N ASN A 105 5.99 -6.65 3.31
CA ASN A 105 6.65 -6.94 4.57
C ASN A 105 6.12 -6.08 5.74
N GLY A 106 4.80 -5.98 5.90
CA GLY A 106 4.16 -5.18 6.95
C GLY A 106 4.17 -3.66 6.74
N LEU A 107 4.79 -3.16 5.65
CA LEU A 107 4.78 -1.76 5.27
C LEU A 107 3.86 -1.53 4.08
N TYR A 108 3.20 -0.38 4.03
CA TYR A 108 2.26 -0.07 2.97
C TYR A 108 2.90 0.84 1.92
N LEU A 109 2.77 0.47 0.65
CA LEU A 109 3.32 1.25 -0.47
C LEU A 109 2.36 2.36 -0.91
N ASP A 110 2.91 3.50 -1.28
CA ASP A 110 2.18 4.68 -1.74
C ASP A 110 1.81 4.59 -3.23
N THR A 111 1.15 3.50 -3.62
CA THR A 111 0.68 3.26 -4.99
C THR A 111 -0.75 2.73 -5.02
N ASP A 112 -1.57 3.31 -5.90
CA ASP A 112 -2.92 2.85 -6.23
C ASP A 112 -2.96 2.02 -7.52
N GLN A 113 -1.79 1.78 -8.14
CA GLN A 113 -1.66 1.07 -9.40
C GLN A 113 -1.74 -0.45 -9.24
N VAL A 114 -1.59 -0.94 -8.01
CA VAL A 114 -1.63 -2.37 -7.70
C VAL A 114 -2.92 -2.68 -6.94
N LYS A 115 -3.83 -3.41 -7.59
CA LYS A 115 -5.10 -3.86 -7.00
C LYS A 115 -5.29 -5.33 -7.32
N LEU A 116 -5.76 -6.11 -6.35
CA LEU A 116 -6.10 -7.50 -6.57
C LEU A 116 -7.25 -7.60 -7.57
N VAL A 117 -7.06 -8.39 -8.62
CA VAL A 117 -8.09 -8.69 -9.62
C VAL A 117 -8.55 -10.13 -9.39
N LEU A 118 -9.86 -10.35 -9.34
CA LEU A 118 -10.45 -11.68 -9.19
C LEU A 118 -11.21 -12.04 -10.46
N ASP A 119 -11.00 -13.26 -10.95
CA ASP A 119 -11.77 -13.82 -12.05
C ASP A 119 -13.10 -14.38 -11.55
N GLU A 120 -14.18 -13.64 -11.79
CA GLU A 120 -15.54 -14.03 -11.41
C GLU A 120 -16.04 -15.27 -12.18
N GLU A 121 -15.48 -15.58 -13.35
CA GLU A 121 -15.85 -16.76 -14.14
C GLU A 121 -15.13 -18.03 -13.65
N GLU A 122 -13.98 -17.87 -12.99
CA GLU A 122 -13.13 -18.96 -12.47
C GLU A 122 -13.02 -18.93 -10.94
N GLU A 123 -14.15 -19.05 -10.23
CA GLU A 123 -14.19 -19.22 -8.76
C GLU A 123 -13.42 -18.14 -7.96
N GLU A 124 -13.42 -16.89 -8.43
CA GLU A 124 -12.66 -15.78 -7.83
C GLU A 124 -11.14 -16.04 -7.82
N THR A 125 -10.60 -16.66 -8.89
CA THR A 125 -9.15 -16.91 -9.02
C THR A 125 -8.37 -15.59 -9.04
N PRO A 126 -7.28 -15.44 -8.24
CA PRO A 126 -6.56 -14.19 -8.12
C PRO A 126 -5.55 -13.93 -9.24
N TYR A 127 -5.55 -12.69 -9.73
CA TYR A 127 -4.64 -12.13 -10.70
C TYR A 127 -4.08 -10.79 -10.20
N LEU A 128 -2.91 -10.41 -10.73
CA LEU A 128 -2.28 -9.14 -10.41
C LEU A 128 -2.03 -8.32 -11.66
N PRO A 129 -2.17 -6.99 -11.59
CA PRO A 129 -1.85 -6.13 -12.71
C PRO A 129 -0.35 -6.14 -12.98
N LEU A 130 0.04 -5.86 -14.23
CA LEU A 130 1.47 -5.77 -14.60
C LEU A 130 2.28 -4.81 -13.71
N SER A 131 1.63 -3.74 -13.23
CA SER A 131 2.20 -2.80 -12.26
C SER A 131 2.69 -3.45 -10.97
N PHE A 132 2.19 -4.63 -10.57
CA PHE A 132 2.73 -5.36 -9.43
C PHE A 132 4.19 -5.75 -9.62
N LEU A 133 4.61 -6.09 -10.84
CA LEU A 133 6.00 -6.47 -11.11
C LEU A 133 6.95 -5.28 -10.93
N ASP A 134 6.50 -4.07 -11.27
CA ASP A 134 7.26 -2.83 -11.10
C ASP A 134 7.17 -2.33 -9.64
N TYR A 135 5.99 -2.08 -9.10
CA TYR A 135 5.85 -1.48 -7.76
C TYR A 135 6.04 -2.48 -6.61
N GLY A 136 5.59 -3.72 -6.78
CA GLY A 136 5.68 -4.74 -5.73
C GLY A 136 7.07 -5.38 -5.69
N LEU A 137 7.48 -5.97 -6.81
CA LEU A 137 8.76 -6.68 -6.92
C LEU A 137 9.95 -5.76 -7.24
N GLU A 138 9.73 -4.49 -7.61
CA GLU A 138 10.78 -3.58 -8.07
C GLU A 138 11.59 -4.18 -9.23
N ALA A 139 10.92 -4.97 -10.07
CA ALA A 139 11.53 -5.68 -11.17
C ALA A 139 11.44 -4.87 -12.47
N ASN A 140 12.50 -4.94 -13.28
CA ASN A 140 12.42 -4.48 -14.64
C ASN A 140 11.64 -5.50 -15.46
N VAL A 141 10.72 -5.02 -16.30
CA VAL A 141 9.89 -5.89 -17.13
C VAL A 141 10.00 -5.56 -18.60
N LYS A 142 9.96 -6.59 -19.44
CA LYS A 142 9.89 -6.45 -20.90
C LYS A 142 8.71 -7.26 -21.42
N GLN A 143 7.73 -6.56 -21.96
CA GLN A 143 6.54 -7.16 -22.55
C GLN A 143 6.78 -7.52 -24.01
N GLU A 144 6.38 -8.74 -24.40
CA GLU A 144 6.45 -9.26 -25.76
C GLU A 144 5.16 -10.03 -26.11
N GLU A 145 4.36 -9.49 -27.03
CA GLU A 145 3.07 -10.09 -27.44
C GLU A 145 2.15 -10.48 -26.26
N GLN A 146 2.17 -11.75 -25.86
CA GLN A 146 1.34 -12.32 -24.80
C GLN A 146 2.15 -12.77 -23.58
N THR A 147 3.40 -12.32 -23.45
CA THR A 147 4.25 -12.65 -22.31
C THR A 147 4.94 -11.41 -21.76
N VAL A 148 5.40 -11.52 -20.51
CA VAL A 148 6.27 -10.54 -19.86
C VAL A 148 7.48 -11.24 -19.28
N SER A 149 8.66 -10.79 -19.68
CA SER A 149 9.94 -11.22 -19.13
C SER A 149 10.32 -10.32 -17.95
N VAL A 150 10.69 -10.94 -16.82
CA VAL A 150 10.98 -10.26 -15.56
C VAL A 150 12.46 -10.36 -15.23
N TYR A 151 13.04 -9.22 -14.83
CA TYR A 151 14.43 -9.06 -14.46
C TYR A 151 14.51 -8.42 -13.07
N THR A 152 14.86 -9.22 -12.07
CA THR A 152 15.02 -8.82 -10.68
C THR A 152 16.48 -8.45 -10.40
N ASP A 153 16.70 -7.41 -9.60
CA ASP A 153 18.03 -7.09 -9.09
C ASP A 153 18.25 -7.84 -7.78
N ALA A 154 19.16 -8.83 -7.79
CA ALA A 154 19.45 -9.65 -6.63
C ALA A 154 19.97 -8.84 -5.42
N GLU A 155 20.70 -7.74 -5.66
CA GLU A 155 21.19 -6.86 -4.57
C GLU A 155 20.05 -6.03 -3.97
N ALA A 156 19.10 -5.59 -4.80
CA ALA A 156 17.90 -4.90 -4.32
C ALA A 156 17.02 -5.84 -3.49
N VAL A 157 16.79 -7.07 -3.96
CA VAL A 157 16.00 -8.08 -3.26
C VAL A 157 16.57 -8.41 -1.87
N GLU A 158 17.89 -8.53 -1.73
CA GLU A 158 18.53 -8.74 -0.42
C GLU A 158 18.40 -7.52 0.51
N ALA A 159 18.37 -6.30 -0.01
CA ALA A 159 18.17 -5.08 0.78
C ALA A 159 16.72 -4.90 1.27
N PHE A 160 15.75 -5.52 0.60
CA PHE A 160 14.32 -5.49 0.95
C PHE A 160 13.83 -6.71 1.75
N ALA A 161 14.69 -7.68 2.00
CA ALA A 161 14.35 -8.84 2.82
C ALA A 161 14.04 -8.42 4.27
N SER A 162 12.75 -8.49 4.61
CA SER A 162 12.06 -8.23 5.88
C SER A 162 12.26 -6.86 6.57
N PRO A 163 11.21 -6.28 7.20
CA PRO A 163 11.40 -5.36 8.31
C PRO A 163 12.21 -6.09 9.37
N ASP A 164 12.97 -5.34 10.16
CA ASP A 164 13.79 -5.84 11.26
C ASP A 164 13.30 -7.20 11.80
N ASP A 165 13.89 -8.32 11.34
CA ASP A 165 13.49 -9.71 11.71
C ASP A 165 13.57 -9.93 13.25
N THR A 166 14.01 -8.92 13.99
CA THR A 166 14.06 -8.86 15.44
C THR A 166 12.83 -8.21 16.10
N PHE A 167 11.94 -7.56 15.34
CA PHE A 167 10.72 -6.98 15.87
C PHE A 167 9.67 -8.07 16.10
N ASP A 168 9.33 -8.31 17.36
CA ASP A 168 8.26 -9.20 17.77
C ASP A 168 7.23 -8.42 18.59
N LEU A 169 6.06 -8.16 17.97
CA LEU A 169 4.95 -7.45 18.60
C LEU A 169 4.44 -8.18 19.85
N HIS A 170 4.35 -9.51 19.79
CA HIS A 170 3.79 -10.34 20.87
C HIS A 170 4.73 -10.49 22.07
N SER A 171 5.98 -10.08 21.94
CA SER A 171 6.95 -10.04 23.04
C SER A 171 6.90 -8.74 23.87
N LYS A 172 6.18 -7.70 23.40
CA LYS A 172 6.18 -6.38 24.04
C LYS A 172 5.43 -6.38 25.36
N SER A 173 6.01 -5.75 26.38
CA SER A 173 5.27 -5.36 27.58
C SER A 173 4.43 -4.09 27.33
N VAL A 174 3.52 -3.78 28.25
CA VAL A 174 2.76 -2.52 28.25
C VAL A 174 3.71 -1.32 28.23
N GLU A 175 4.74 -1.32 29.08
CA GLU A 175 5.70 -0.22 29.14
C GLU A 175 6.51 -0.09 27.83
N ASP A 176 6.93 -1.21 27.24
CA ASP A 176 7.63 -1.19 25.95
C ASP A 176 6.74 -0.61 24.84
N MET A 177 5.44 -0.94 24.85
CA MET A 177 4.50 -0.46 23.84
C MET A 177 4.21 1.04 24.00
N ILE A 178 4.07 1.52 25.24
CA ILE A 178 3.94 2.96 25.52
C ILE A 178 5.17 3.71 25.01
N GLU A 179 6.39 3.23 25.31
CA GLU A 179 7.61 3.85 24.82
C GLU A 179 7.67 3.83 23.29
N TYR A 180 7.31 2.71 22.67
CA TYR A 180 7.33 2.52 21.22
C TYR A 180 6.40 3.49 20.46
N LEU A 181 5.21 3.76 21.01
CA LEU A 181 4.20 4.63 20.40
C LEU A 181 4.27 6.08 20.88
N SER A 182 5.15 6.41 21.84
CA SER A 182 5.25 7.74 22.46
C SER A 182 5.59 8.89 21.50
N PHE A 183 6.00 8.59 20.28
CA PHE A 183 6.28 9.58 19.24
C PHE A 183 5.01 10.09 18.51
N LEU A 184 3.87 9.41 18.68
CA LEU A 184 2.60 9.78 18.07
C LEU A 184 1.90 10.89 18.86
N ASP A 185 1.51 11.94 18.16
CA ASP A 185 0.68 13.04 18.64
C ASP A 185 -0.82 12.68 18.54
N TYR A 186 -1.68 13.57 19.02
CA TYR A 186 -3.13 13.41 19.00
C TYR A 186 -3.68 13.59 17.58
N PRO A 187 -4.62 12.73 17.12
CA PRO A 187 -5.23 12.89 15.80
C PRO A 187 -6.26 14.04 15.77
N ILE A 188 -6.75 14.46 16.93
CA ILE A 188 -7.62 15.63 17.12
C ILE A 188 -7.01 16.49 18.22
N LYS A 189 -6.72 17.77 17.93
CA LYS A 189 -6.07 18.66 18.90
C LYS A 189 -6.99 18.98 20.08
N GLY A 190 -6.51 18.74 21.29
CA GLY A 190 -7.22 19.02 22.54
C GLY A 190 -8.28 17.97 22.92
N ALA A 191 -8.36 16.87 22.17
CA ALA A 191 -9.17 15.71 22.47
C ALA A 191 -8.41 14.74 23.38
N GLN A 192 -9.11 14.11 24.33
CA GLN A 192 -8.62 12.96 25.08
C GLN A 192 -9.24 11.68 24.54
N VAL A 193 -8.50 10.58 24.63
CA VAL A 193 -9.05 9.29 24.23
C VAL A 193 -10.24 8.89 25.12
N SER A 194 -11.20 8.19 24.52
CA SER A 194 -12.37 7.69 25.26
C SER A 194 -11.98 6.74 26.39
N THR A 195 -12.72 6.79 27.50
CA THR A 195 -12.63 5.80 28.60
C THR A 195 -13.75 4.75 28.54
N VAL A 196 -14.62 4.81 27.52
CA VAL A 196 -15.70 3.86 27.29
C VAL A 196 -15.14 2.63 26.57
N GLU A 197 -15.26 1.45 27.19
CA GLU A 197 -14.70 0.19 26.69
C GLU A 197 -15.07 -0.11 25.22
N SER A 198 -16.31 0.12 24.81
CA SER A 198 -16.76 -0.16 23.44
C SER A 198 -16.16 0.76 22.36
N HIS A 199 -15.44 1.80 22.76
CA HIS A 199 -14.72 2.72 21.87
C HIS A 199 -13.24 2.36 21.74
N LEU A 200 -12.78 1.33 22.46
CA LEU A 200 -11.39 0.93 22.52
C LEU A 200 -11.16 -0.33 21.69
N PRO A 201 -9.98 -0.44 21.07
CA PRO A 201 -9.66 -1.60 20.27
C PRO A 201 -9.57 -2.86 21.14
N GLY A 202 -9.90 -4.01 20.55
CA GLY A 202 -10.05 -5.29 21.23
C GLY A 202 -11.39 -5.48 21.96
N ALA A 203 -12.27 -4.47 21.98
CA ALA A 203 -13.62 -4.63 22.51
C ALA A 203 -14.52 -5.46 21.57
N PRO A 204 -15.38 -6.38 22.07
CA PRO A 204 -16.31 -7.12 21.23
C PRO A 204 -17.32 -6.22 20.49
N ARG A 205 -17.67 -6.59 19.26
CA ARG A 205 -18.67 -5.91 18.40
C ARG A 205 -19.82 -6.85 18.05
N ASP A 206 -20.83 -6.88 18.93
CA ASP A 206 -21.99 -7.79 18.82
C ASP A 206 -22.77 -7.66 17.50
N TYR A 207 -22.88 -6.46 16.93
CA TYR A 207 -23.69 -6.23 15.73
C TYR A 207 -23.08 -6.80 14.43
N ARG A 208 -21.78 -7.11 14.43
CA ARG A 208 -21.05 -7.65 13.26
C ARG A 208 -20.13 -8.85 13.59
N ASN A 209 -20.32 -9.44 14.77
CA ASN A 209 -19.60 -10.63 15.27
C ASN A 209 -18.07 -10.54 15.13
N GLY A 210 -17.44 -9.52 15.72
CA GLY A 210 -15.98 -9.38 15.68
C GLY A 210 -15.45 -8.56 16.85
N TYR A 211 -14.28 -7.96 16.67
CA TYR A 211 -13.70 -7.01 17.60
C TYR A 211 -13.68 -5.61 17.00
N HIS A 212 -13.57 -4.61 17.86
CA HIS A 212 -13.27 -3.25 17.47
C HIS A 212 -11.78 -3.17 17.16
N GLU A 213 -11.41 -2.80 15.94
CA GLU A 213 -10.01 -2.83 15.50
C GLU A 213 -9.24 -1.54 15.80
N GLY A 214 -9.97 -0.48 16.14
CA GLY A 214 -9.45 0.87 16.32
C GLY A 214 -10.04 1.59 17.51
N ILE A 215 -9.80 2.89 17.55
CA ILE A 215 -10.18 3.82 18.62
C ILE A 215 -11.25 4.75 18.07
N ASP A 216 -12.38 4.87 18.79
CA ASP A 216 -13.45 5.80 18.43
C ASP A 216 -13.38 7.09 19.27
N TRP A 217 -13.34 8.23 18.58
CA TRP A 217 -13.31 9.56 19.18
C TRP A 217 -14.68 10.24 19.04
N TYR A 218 -15.49 10.19 20.09
CA TYR A 218 -16.83 10.77 20.14
C TYR A 218 -16.88 12.07 20.95
N ASP A 219 -17.71 13.02 20.50
CA ASP A 219 -17.94 14.34 21.14
C ASP A 219 -18.21 14.23 22.65
N TRP A 220 -18.98 13.23 23.06
CA TRP A 220 -19.47 13.08 24.43
C TRP A 220 -18.50 12.32 25.36
N THR A 221 -17.35 11.84 24.87
CA THR A 221 -16.35 11.12 25.68
C THR A 221 -14.96 11.74 25.66
N THR A 222 -14.68 12.62 24.72
CA THR A 222 -13.31 13.02 24.36
C THR A 222 -12.91 14.41 24.87
N GLU A 223 -13.74 15.03 25.72
CA GLU A 223 -13.54 16.39 26.29
C GLU A 223 -13.40 17.53 25.26
N ALA A 224 -13.55 17.23 23.96
CA ALA A 224 -13.49 18.17 22.85
C ALA A 224 -14.78 18.14 22.04
N VAL A 225 -15.08 19.28 21.40
CA VAL A 225 -16.20 19.35 20.46
C VAL A 225 -15.85 18.62 19.18
N ILE A 226 -16.64 17.60 18.83
CA ILE A 226 -16.47 16.82 17.61
C ILE A 226 -17.66 17.06 16.68
N ASN A 227 -17.39 17.65 15.52
CA ASN A 227 -18.35 17.86 14.45
C ASN A 227 -17.67 17.76 13.07
N THR A 228 -18.41 18.01 11.99
CA THR A 228 -17.89 17.90 10.61
C THR A 228 -16.86 18.97 10.22
N GLU A 229 -16.67 20.01 11.04
CA GLU A 229 -15.61 21.01 10.89
C GLU A 229 -14.37 20.64 11.73
N THR A 230 -14.43 19.59 12.56
CA THR A 230 -13.31 19.16 13.41
C THR A 230 -12.20 18.54 12.54
N PRO A 231 -11.01 19.16 12.49
CA PRO A 231 -9.90 18.64 11.70
C PRO A 231 -9.27 17.41 12.34
N VAL A 232 -8.93 16.44 11.49
CA VAL A 232 -8.10 15.28 11.80
C VAL A 232 -6.69 15.56 11.29
N TYR A 233 -5.69 15.32 12.13
CA TYR A 233 -4.29 15.59 11.84
C TYR A 233 -3.49 14.30 11.63
N GLY A 234 -2.40 14.40 10.86
CA GLY A 234 -1.32 13.42 10.98
C GLY A 234 -0.84 13.34 12.42
N MET A 235 -0.26 12.21 12.82
CA MET A 235 0.15 11.99 14.22
C MET A 235 1.66 12.11 14.41
N ALA A 236 2.45 12.03 13.35
CA ALA A 236 3.90 12.20 13.37
C ALA A 236 4.39 12.50 11.95
N GLU A 237 5.71 12.57 11.73
CA GLU A 237 6.24 12.55 10.37
C GLU A 237 5.91 11.21 9.69
N GLY A 238 5.26 11.28 8.53
CA GLY A 238 4.76 10.08 7.84
C GLY A 238 4.50 10.30 6.36
N THR A 239 4.07 9.24 5.69
CA THR A 239 3.73 9.22 4.25
C THR A 239 2.29 8.74 4.07
N VAL A 240 1.50 9.47 3.30
CA VAL A 240 0.14 9.04 2.93
C VAL A 240 0.22 7.87 1.95
N VAL A 241 -0.38 6.73 2.32
CA VAL A 241 -0.38 5.48 1.53
C VAL A 241 -1.76 5.14 0.97
N ARG A 242 -2.80 5.86 1.39
CA ARG A 242 -4.15 5.84 0.79
C ARG A 242 -4.85 7.17 1.02
N VAL A 243 -5.59 7.65 0.02
CA VAL A 243 -6.43 8.85 0.13
C VAL A 243 -7.70 8.68 -0.72
N ASP A 244 -8.86 8.69 -0.09
CA ASP A 244 -10.13 8.37 -0.76
C ASP A 244 -10.87 9.65 -1.23
N HIS A 245 -10.24 10.42 -2.12
CA HIS A 245 -10.84 11.64 -2.70
C HIS A 245 -12.13 11.34 -3.48
N ASP A 246 -12.18 10.18 -4.13
CA ASP A 246 -13.30 9.75 -4.98
C ASP A 246 -14.22 8.73 -4.25
N TYR A 247 -14.27 8.79 -2.92
CA TYR A 247 -15.15 7.92 -2.13
C TYR A 247 -16.62 8.12 -2.52
N GLU A 248 -17.34 7.01 -2.71
CA GLU A 248 -18.78 7.00 -2.93
C GLU A 248 -19.48 6.28 -1.78
N GLU A 249 -20.45 6.96 -1.18
CA GLU A 249 -21.29 6.40 -0.12
C GLU A 249 -22.20 5.27 -0.65
N TYR A 250 -22.68 4.41 0.26
CA TYR A 250 -23.70 3.42 -0.07
C TYR A 250 -24.91 4.08 -0.74
N SER A 251 -25.34 3.48 -1.86
CA SER A 251 -26.46 3.99 -2.65
C SER A 251 -27.81 3.99 -1.92
N SER A 252 -27.97 3.15 -0.89
CA SER A 252 -29.18 3.05 -0.07
C SER A 252 -28.93 2.23 1.21
N PRO A 253 -29.78 2.40 2.25
CA PRO A 253 -29.73 1.56 3.45
C PRO A 253 -29.85 0.07 3.12
N GLU A 254 -30.68 -0.29 2.13
CA GLU A 254 -30.91 -1.68 1.75
C GLU A 254 -29.64 -2.38 1.23
N VAL A 255 -28.80 -1.68 0.46
CA VAL A 255 -27.52 -2.22 -0.04
C VAL A 255 -26.54 -2.44 1.11
N ARG A 256 -26.50 -1.51 2.08
CA ARG A 256 -25.65 -1.64 3.26
C ARG A 256 -26.11 -2.79 4.16
N ASP A 257 -27.43 -2.93 4.36
CA ASP A 257 -28.02 -3.98 5.16
C ASP A 257 -27.81 -5.38 4.52
N GLU A 258 -27.80 -5.47 3.19
CA GLU A 258 -27.44 -6.71 2.48
C GLU A 258 -26.01 -7.13 2.80
N GLU A 259 -25.04 -6.21 2.78
CA GLU A 259 -23.66 -6.52 3.16
C GLU A 259 -23.51 -6.88 4.64
N LEU A 260 -24.20 -6.18 5.53
CA LEU A 260 -24.22 -6.54 6.96
C LEU A 260 -24.84 -7.92 7.19
N SER A 261 -25.83 -8.33 6.38
CA SER A 261 -26.41 -9.66 6.49
C SER A 261 -25.39 -10.77 6.20
N ILE A 262 -24.46 -10.54 5.26
CA ILE A 262 -23.34 -11.45 4.98
C ILE A 262 -22.47 -11.61 6.23
N THR A 263 -22.13 -10.51 6.91
CA THR A 263 -21.33 -10.55 8.14
C THR A 263 -22.01 -11.33 9.26
N TYR A 264 -23.34 -11.19 9.36
CA TYR A 264 -24.13 -11.91 10.34
C TYR A 264 -24.17 -13.41 10.07
N GLU A 265 -24.36 -13.81 8.81
CA GLU A 265 -24.40 -15.21 8.38
C GLU A 265 -23.04 -15.92 8.55
N LEU A 266 -21.93 -15.22 8.27
CA LEU A 266 -20.58 -15.76 8.44
C LEU A 266 -20.14 -15.81 9.92
N GLY A 267 -20.75 -14.98 10.78
CA GLY A 267 -20.34 -14.86 12.18
C GLY A 267 -19.03 -14.08 12.36
N PHE A 268 -18.61 -13.33 11.33
CA PHE A 268 -17.52 -12.35 11.33
C PHE A 268 -17.66 -11.40 10.13
N THR A 269 -16.89 -10.31 10.11
CA THR A 269 -16.89 -9.36 8.98
C THR A 269 -15.70 -9.62 8.06
N PRO A 270 -15.91 -10.02 6.79
CA PRO A 270 -14.84 -10.09 5.78
C PRO A 270 -14.09 -8.77 5.60
N GLU A 271 -12.79 -8.83 5.32
CA GLU A 271 -11.91 -7.66 5.24
C GLU A 271 -12.38 -6.61 4.23
N TYR A 272 -12.74 -7.03 3.02
CA TYR A 272 -13.21 -6.11 1.97
C TYR A 272 -14.52 -5.40 2.33
N LEU A 273 -15.41 -6.08 3.07
CA LEU A 273 -16.64 -5.47 3.58
C LEU A 273 -16.34 -4.53 4.74
N LEU A 274 -15.39 -4.91 5.60
CA LEU A 274 -14.97 -4.08 6.73
C LEU A 274 -14.34 -2.77 6.25
N ASP A 275 -13.48 -2.81 5.22
CA ASP A 275 -12.94 -1.61 4.58
C ASP A 275 -14.05 -0.73 4.00
N ARG A 276 -15.06 -1.31 3.36
CA ARG A 276 -16.19 -0.54 2.82
C ARG A 276 -17.03 0.11 3.92
N LEU A 277 -17.25 -0.60 5.03
CA LEU A 277 -17.97 -0.08 6.20
C LEU A 277 -17.21 1.04 6.92
N ARG A 278 -15.88 1.15 6.76
CA ARG A 278 -15.07 2.28 7.27
C ARG A 278 -15.36 3.60 6.52
N GLY A 279 -15.98 3.54 5.35
CA GLY A 279 -16.32 4.71 4.56
C GLY A 279 -15.10 5.43 3.94
N GLN A 280 -15.13 6.76 3.91
CA GLN A 280 -14.03 7.58 3.40
C GLN A 280 -12.82 7.52 4.35
N GLN A 281 -11.65 7.23 3.78
CA GLN A 281 -10.44 6.99 4.56
C GLN A 281 -9.19 7.75 4.06
N VAL A 282 -8.28 7.96 5.01
CA VAL A 282 -6.86 8.29 4.74
C VAL A 282 -5.99 7.35 5.55
N TRP A 283 -4.97 6.75 4.93
CA TRP A 283 -4.01 5.90 5.62
C TRP A 283 -2.63 6.54 5.59
N VAL A 284 -1.92 6.48 6.71
CA VAL A 284 -0.59 7.07 6.86
C VAL A 284 0.37 6.04 7.45
N GLN A 285 1.46 5.81 6.73
CA GLN A 285 2.61 5.05 7.19
C GLN A 285 3.58 5.99 7.91
N TYR A 286 3.89 5.68 9.16
CA TYR A 286 4.88 6.36 9.98
C TYR A 286 6.14 5.50 10.13
N ASP A 287 7.15 6.04 10.81
CA ASP A 287 8.36 5.33 11.19
C ASP A 287 8.06 4.11 12.07
N ASN A 288 9.04 3.21 12.15
CA ASN A 288 8.95 1.95 12.91
C ASN A 288 7.81 1.03 12.46
N GLY A 289 7.35 1.12 11.20
CA GLY A 289 6.28 0.24 10.72
C GLY A 289 4.90 0.53 11.29
N VAL A 290 4.75 1.64 12.03
CA VAL A 290 3.44 2.09 12.52
C VAL A 290 2.60 2.59 11.34
N MET A 291 1.40 2.07 11.17
CA MET A 291 0.44 2.52 10.17
C MET A 291 -0.88 2.87 10.85
N ASN A 292 -1.43 4.05 10.54
CA ASN A 292 -2.75 4.44 11.02
C ASN A 292 -3.75 4.58 9.87
N ARG A 293 -4.96 4.08 10.08
CA ARG A 293 -6.11 4.29 9.19
C ARG A 293 -7.07 5.25 9.87
N PHE A 294 -7.42 6.34 9.19
CA PHE A 294 -8.41 7.32 9.65
C PHE A 294 -9.66 7.14 8.81
N ALA A 295 -10.77 6.80 9.45
CA ALA A 295 -12.00 6.38 8.81
C ALA A 295 -13.19 7.27 9.19
N HIS A 296 -14.31 7.00 8.53
CA HIS A 296 -15.55 7.77 8.63
C HIS A 296 -15.37 9.25 8.31
N LEU A 297 -14.41 9.63 7.46
CA LEU A 297 -14.13 11.04 7.19
C LEU A 297 -15.32 11.72 6.48
N PHE A 298 -15.52 13.00 6.78
CA PHE A 298 -16.51 13.84 6.10
C PHE A 298 -15.95 14.43 4.81
N ASP A 299 -14.68 14.84 4.84
CA ASP A 299 -13.97 15.45 3.73
C ASP A 299 -12.45 15.28 3.90
N ILE A 300 -11.71 15.39 2.80
CA ILE A 300 -10.24 15.32 2.74
C ILE A 300 -9.72 16.57 2.01
N PRO A 301 -8.70 17.29 2.55
CA PRO A 301 -8.12 18.43 1.85
C PRO A 301 -7.67 18.09 0.42
N GLU A 302 -8.14 18.84 -0.57
CA GLU A 302 -7.90 18.58 -2.00
C GLU A 302 -6.40 18.43 -2.35
N GLU A 303 -5.53 19.13 -1.63
CA GLU A 303 -4.07 19.10 -1.81
C GLU A 303 -3.40 17.85 -1.23
N LEU A 304 -4.05 17.10 -0.34
CA LEU A 304 -3.49 15.89 0.24
C LEU A 304 -3.49 14.79 -0.82
N LYS A 305 -2.33 14.26 -1.20
CA LYS A 305 -2.20 13.24 -2.25
C LYS A 305 -1.50 12.00 -1.74
N LEU A 306 -1.73 10.89 -2.43
CA LEU A 306 -0.93 9.68 -2.27
C LEU A 306 0.57 10.02 -2.38
N GLY A 307 1.39 9.46 -1.49
CA GLY A 307 2.83 9.74 -1.39
C GLY A 307 3.19 11.07 -0.72
N ALA A 308 2.21 11.88 -0.29
CA ALA A 308 2.49 13.13 0.41
C ALA A 308 3.17 12.86 1.76
N ARG A 309 4.25 13.60 2.04
CA ARG A 309 4.89 13.64 3.36
C ARG A 309 4.13 14.62 4.25
N ILE A 310 3.76 14.16 5.44
CA ILE A 310 2.97 14.92 6.41
C ILE A 310 3.66 14.94 7.77
N ASN A 311 3.13 15.76 8.70
CA ASN A 311 3.55 15.79 10.10
C ASN A 311 2.33 16.02 11.03
N ALA A 312 2.58 16.15 12.33
CA ALA A 312 1.55 16.36 13.36
C ALA A 312 0.73 17.68 13.21
N GLU A 313 1.17 18.59 12.36
CA GLU A 313 0.47 19.86 12.08
C GLU A 313 -0.35 19.81 10.79
N THR A 314 -0.24 18.72 10.01
CA THR A 314 -0.91 18.58 8.71
C THR A 314 -2.32 18.06 8.91
N ILE A 315 -3.32 18.78 8.40
CA ILE A 315 -4.70 18.29 8.34
C ILE A 315 -4.78 17.21 7.25
N ILE A 316 -5.30 16.05 7.61
CA ILE A 316 -5.47 14.90 6.70
C ILE A 316 -6.92 14.59 6.39
N GLY A 317 -7.86 15.18 7.13
CA GLY A 317 -9.29 15.00 6.93
C GLY A 317 -10.12 15.79 7.93
N TYR A 318 -11.43 15.60 7.86
CA TYR A 318 -12.38 16.15 8.79
C TYR A 318 -13.27 15.03 9.33
N VAL A 319 -13.62 15.10 10.61
CA VAL A 319 -14.45 14.06 11.25
C VAL A 319 -15.80 13.96 10.55
N GLY A 320 -16.27 12.75 10.30
CA GLY A 320 -17.55 12.50 9.65
C GLY A 320 -18.25 11.27 10.21
N ASN A 321 -19.10 10.70 9.37
CA ASN A 321 -19.83 9.47 9.64
C ASN A 321 -19.99 8.60 8.38
N SER A 322 -19.18 8.83 7.33
CA SER A 322 -19.29 8.07 6.07
C SER A 322 -19.21 6.56 6.29
N GLY A 323 -19.96 5.76 5.54
CA GLY A 323 -20.02 4.30 5.68
C GLY A 323 -20.85 3.79 6.87
N THR A 324 -21.26 4.67 7.78
CA THR A 324 -22.14 4.33 8.92
C THR A 324 -23.61 4.35 8.51
N SER A 325 -24.50 3.86 9.38
CA SER A 325 -25.95 3.95 9.12
C SER A 325 -26.44 5.39 9.15
N GLY A 326 -25.81 6.24 9.97
CA GLY A 326 -26.16 7.66 10.09
C GLY A 326 -25.90 8.46 8.81
N ALA A 327 -24.82 8.14 8.07
CA ALA A 327 -24.55 8.76 6.77
C ALA A 327 -25.57 8.32 5.70
N VAL A 328 -25.82 7.02 5.59
CA VAL A 328 -26.71 6.47 4.57
C VAL A 328 -28.17 6.89 4.78
N ASN A 329 -28.58 7.09 6.04
CA ASN A 329 -29.92 7.59 6.39
C ASN A 329 -30.02 9.12 6.39
N ASP A 330 -28.92 9.85 6.21
CA ASP A 330 -28.84 11.31 6.31
C ASP A 330 -29.46 11.87 7.61
N ASP A 331 -29.16 11.22 8.74
CA ASP A 331 -29.74 11.57 10.05
C ASP A 331 -28.77 12.28 11.01
N GLY A 332 -27.50 12.39 10.61
CA GLY A 332 -26.44 13.07 11.36
C GLY A 332 -25.96 12.33 12.62
N SER A 333 -26.35 11.06 12.80
CA SER A 333 -25.85 10.21 13.88
C SER A 333 -24.49 9.58 13.55
N GLU A 334 -23.90 8.89 14.52
CA GLU A 334 -22.63 8.15 14.37
C GLU A 334 -21.44 9.02 13.93
N LEU A 335 -21.47 10.32 14.27
CA LEU A 335 -20.37 11.24 13.99
C LEU A 335 -19.20 11.01 14.96
N HIS A 336 -18.08 10.50 14.43
CA HIS A 336 -16.86 10.22 15.19
C HIS A 336 -15.67 10.00 14.24
N LEU A 337 -14.46 10.14 14.78
CA LEU A 337 -13.28 9.58 14.12
C LEU A 337 -13.13 8.13 14.55
N HIS A 338 -13.01 7.22 13.58
CA HIS A 338 -12.51 5.87 13.83
C HIS A 338 -11.05 5.80 13.37
N HIS A 339 -10.18 5.30 14.24
CA HIS A 339 -8.74 5.32 14.03
C HIS A 339 -8.12 3.95 14.35
N ASP A 340 -7.68 3.22 13.34
CA ASP A 340 -6.93 1.97 13.51
C ASP A 340 -5.44 2.25 13.65
N LEU A 341 -4.74 1.45 14.46
CA LEU A 341 -3.28 1.48 14.62
C LEU A 341 -2.71 0.07 14.44
N LEU A 342 -1.82 -0.05 13.45
CA LEU A 342 -1.13 -1.29 13.11
C LEU A 342 0.38 -1.09 13.24
N ILE A 343 1.10 -2.18 13.50
CA ILE A 343 2.56 -2.23 13.55
C ILE A 343 3.00 -3.41 12.68
N TYR A 344 3.68 -3.14 11.57
CA TYR A 344 4.07 -4.15 10.57
C TYR A 344 2.93 -5.05 10.09
N GLY A 345 1.74 -4.49 9.91
CA GLY A 345 0.56 -5.20 9.39
C GLY A 345 -0.33 -5.85 10.46
N ASP A 346 0.15 -5.96 11.70
CA ASP A 346 -0.61 -6.51 12.82
C ASP A 346 -1.24 -5.39 13.67
N TYR A 347 -2.42 -5.64 14.24
CA TYR A 347 -3.03 -4.68 15.16
C TYR A 347 -2.25 -4.60 16.46
N PHE A 348 -1.89 -3.40 16.90
CA PHE A 348 -1.00 -3.24 18.07
C PHE A 348 -1.54 -3.84 19.37
N TRP A 349 -2.87 -3.97 19.47
CA TRP A 349 -3.59 -4.41 20.66
C TRP A 349 -3.74 -5.94 20.74
N GLU A 350 -3.47 -6.69 19.67
CA GLU A 350 -3.60 -8.15 19.64
C GLU A 350 -2.88 -8.89 20.77
N PRO A 351 -1.66 -8.52 21.21
CA PRO A 351 -1.00 -9.19 22.32
C PRO A 351 -1.52 -8.79 23.71
N PHE A 352 -2.37 -7.76 23.80
CA PHE A 352 -2.78 -7.16 25.06
C PHE A 352 -4.25 -7.46 25.39
N SER A 353 -4.56 -7.57 26.67
CA SER A 353 -5.93 -7.54 27.15
C SER A 353 -6.54 -6.15 26.99
N LEU A 354 -7.88 -6.04 27.04
CA LEU A 354 -8.56 -4.74 26.96
C LEU A 354 -8.12 -3.76 28.07
N GLU A 355 -7.80 -4.27 29.26
CA GLU A 355 -7.28 -3.46 30.38
C GLU A 355 -5.89 -2.89 30.04
N GLU A 356 -4.98 -3.73 29.53
CA GLU A 356 -3.63 -3.33 29.11
C GLU A 356 -3.67 -2.37 27.92
N THR A 357 -4.52 -2.65 26.92
CA THR A 357 -4.77 -1.75 25.79
C THR A 357 -5.27 -0.38 26.26
N THR A 358 -6.17 -0.35 27.24
CA THR A 358 -6.65 0.90 27.84
C THR A 358 -5.51 1.66 28.51
N GLU A 359 -4.65 0.97 29.27
CA GLU A 359 -3.48 1.57 29.93
C GLU A 359 -2.51 2.19 28.91
N ILE A 360 -2.20 1.47 27.82
CA ILE A 360 -1.32 1.95 26.76
C ILE A 360 -1.88 3.23 26.13
N ILE A 361 -3.13 3.19 25.66
CA ILE A 361 -3.74 4.31 24.95
C ILE A 361 -3.89 5.53 25.87
N GLN A 362 -4.28 5.34 27.14
CA GLN A 362 -4.39 6.45 28.09
C GLN A 362 -3.03 7.04 28.47
N ALA A 363 -1.96 6.26 28.49
CA ALA A 363 -0.63 6.79 28.74
C ALA A 363 -0.15 7.71 27.60
N ILE A 364 -0.61 7.48 26.37
CA ILE A 364 -0.20 8.24 25.18
C ILE A 364 -1.15 9.43 24.94
N TRP A 365 -2.48 9.23 25.07
CA TRP A 365 -3.50 10.22 24.71
C TRP A 365 -4.58 10.50 25.77
N GLY A 366 -4.35 10.11 27.03
CA GLY A 366 -5.27 10.35 28.15
C GLY A 366 -5.13 11.71 28.83
#